data_AF-D2I8T5-F1
#
_entry.id   AF-D2I8T5-F1
#
_cell.length_a   1.000
_cell.length_b   1.000
_cell.length_c   1.000
_cell.angle_alpha   90.00
_cell.angle_beta   90.00
_cell.angle_gamma   90.00
#
_symmetry.space_group_name_H-M   'P 1'
#
loop_
_entity.id
_entity.type
_entity.pdbx_description
1 polymer ?
#
loop_
_entity_poly.entity_id
_entity_poly.type
_entity_poly.pdbx_seq_one_letter_code
_entity_poly.pdbx_strand_id
1 'polypeptide(L)'
;RKRRGLSCEGAAKFLLDTFEYPGLVYHTGGCHCGAVRFAVWAPADLRVVDCSCRLCRKKQHRHFLVPASRFTLLLGAESIVTYRSHTHPALHSFCSRCGVQSFHASVSDPGVYGVAPHCLD
;
A
#
# COMPACT_ATOMS: atom_id res chain seq x y z
N ARG A 1 15.30 -20.56 4.00
CA ARG A 1 15.12 -19.86 5.29
C ARG A 1 13.69 -19.29 5.34
N LYS A 2 12.73 -19.98 5.98
CA LYS A 2 11.30 -19.55 6.08
C LYS A 2 11.24 -18.20 6.81
N ARG A 3 10.90 -17.10 6.12
CA ARG A 3 10.58 -15.84 6.78
C ARG A 3 9.22 -16.03 7.46
N ARG A 4 9.24 -16.14 8.80
CA ARG A 4 8.04 -16.08 9.65
C ARG A 4 7.27 -14.82 9.26
N GLY A 5 5.99 -14.97 8.90
CA GLY A 5 5.09 -13.84 8.73
C GLY A 5 5.12 -13.04 10.02
N LEU A 6 5.43 -11.74 9.93
CA LEU A 6 5.34 -10.87 11.09
C LEU A 6 3.89 -10.87 11.57
N SER A 7 3.68 -11.14 12.86
CA SER A 7 2.41 -10.89 13.52
C SER A 7 2.04 -9.42 13.39
N CYS A 8 0.75 -9.09 13.52
CA CYS A 8 0.26 -7.70 13.46
C CYS A 8 1.06 -6.74 14.37
N GLU A 9 1.52 -7.21 15.53
CA GLU A 9 2.34 -6.43 16.48
C GLU A 9 3.79 -6.21 16.01
N GLY A 10 4.39 -7.21 15.36
CA GLY A 10 5.74 -7.10 14.79
C GLY A 10 5.80 -6.16 13.58
N ALA A 11 4.71 -6.05 12.82
CA ALA A 11 4.56 -5.07 11.75
C ALA A 11 4.43 -3.65 12.32
N ALA A 12 3.62 -3.44 13.36
CA ALA A 12 3.43 -2.14 14.00
C ALA A 12 4.73 -1.57 14.61
N LYS A 13 5.54 -2.40 15.30
CA LYS A 13 6.84 -1.98 15.83
C LYS A 13 7.84 -1.63 14.72
N PHE A 14 7.91 -2.43 13.65
CA PHE A 14 8.77 -2.13 12.50
C PHE A 14 8.33 -0.86 11.76
N LEU A 15 7.02 -0.59 11.70
CA LEU A 15 6.46 0.63 11.13
C LEU A 15 6.88 1.87 11.93
N LEU A 16 6.74 1.83 13.26
CA LEU A 16 7.18 2.90 14.17
C LEU A 16 8.70 3.14 14.12
N ASP A 17 9.52 2.08 14.10
CA ASP A 17 10.98 2.20 13.97
C ASP A 17 11.40 2.72 12.56
N THR A 18 10.53 2.62 11.54
CA THR A 18 10.74 3.19 10.19
C THR A 18 10.27 4.66 10.10
N PHE A 19 9.56 5.18 11.10
CA PHE A 19 9.03 6.55 11.08
C PHE A 19 10.02 7.65 11.46
N GLU A 20 11.14 7.31 12.10
CA GLU A 20 12.27 8.20 12.44
C GLU A 20 13.43 8.14 11.43
N TYR A 21 13.18 7.85 10.15
CA TYR A 21 14.21 7.98 9.12
C TYR A 21 14.33 9.45 8.66
N PRO A 22 15.47 10.14 8.86
CA PRO A 22 15.75 11.36 8.10
C PRO A 22 15.83 11.04 6.60
N GLY A 23 15.28 11.90 5.75
CA GLY A 23 15.32 11.72 4.28
C GLY A 23 14.02 11.23 3.64
N LEU A 24 12.87 11.67 4.15
CA LEU A 24 11.59 11.50 3.43
C LEU A 24 11.59 12.33 2.15
N VAL A 25 11.10 11.73 1.08
CA VAL A 25 10.92 12.33 -0.23
C VAL A 25 9.43 12.34 -0.53
N TYR A 26 8.98 13.42 -1.16
CA TYR A 26 7.62 13.54 -1.66
C TYR A 26 7.51 12.84 -3.02
N HIS A 27 6.59 11.89 -3.12
CA HIS A 27 6.27 11.21 -4.37
C HIS A 27 4.80 11.43 -4.72
N THR A 28 4.54 11.56 -6.01
CA THR A 28 3.20 11.39 -6.58
C THR A 28 3.08 10.03 -7.24
N GLY A 29 1.86 9.59 -7.45
CA GLY A 29 1.59 8.34 -8.12
C GLY A 29 0.12 8.17 -8.43
N GLY A 30 -0.22 7.04 -9.03
CA GLY A 30 -1.59 6.77 -9.43
C GLY A 30 -1.81 5.45 -10.13
N CYS A 31 -3.03 5.25 -10.58
CA CYS A 31 -3.33 4.16 -11.49
C CYS A 31 -2.88 4.49 -12.92
N HIS A 32 -2.83 3.47 -13.79
CA HIS A 32 -2.37 3.62 -15.18
C HIS A 32 -3.12 4.69 -15.99
N CYS A 33 -4.45 4.76 -15.86
CA CYS A 33 -5.27 5.71 -16.62
C CYS A 33 -5.35 7.11 -15.99
N GLY A 34 -4.66 7.35 -14.87
CA GLY A 34 -4.66 8.65 -14.18
C GLY A 34 -5.96 9.00 -13.42
N ALA A 35 -7.00 8.17 -13.49
CA ALA A 35 -8.26 8.43 -12.80
C ALA A 35 -8.16 8.40 -11.27
N VAL A 36 -7.14 7.71 -10.73
CA VAL A 36 -6.81 7.68 -9.30
C VAL A 36 -5.41 8.24 -9.13
N ARG A 37 -5.25 9.29 -8.32
CA ARG A 37 -3.97 9.95 -8.05
C ARG A 37 -3.78 10.16 -6.56
N PHE A 38 -2.56 9.98 -6.08
CA PHE A 38 -2.20 10.16 -4.69
C PHE A 38 -0.82 10.83 -4.55
N ALA A 39 -0.54 11.29 -3.35
CA ALA A 39 0.78 11.70 -2.91
C ALA A 39 1.18 10.94 -1.65
N VAL A 40 2.48 10.73 -1.49
CA VAL A 40 3.04 10.04 -0.33
C VAL A 40 4.40 10.60 0.06
N TRP A 41 4.64 10.74 1.37
CA TRP A 41 5.99 10.94 1.91
C TRP A 41 6.59 9.60 2.32
N ALA A 42 7.66 9.19 1.65
CA ALA A 42 8.33 7.90 1.88
C ALA A 42 9.86 8.07 1.83
N PRO A 43 10.64 7.17 2.45
CA PRO A 43 12.10 7.18 2.32
C PRO A 43 12.54 6.95 0.87
N ALA A 44 13.67 7.53 0.47
CA ALA A 44 14.25 7.29 -0.86
C ALA A 44 14.58 5.79 -1.11
N ASP A 45 14.99 5.04 -0.07
CA ASP A 45 15.13 3.58 -0.12
C ASP A 45 13.86 2.90 0.38
N LEU A 46 13.04 2.41 -0.55
CA LEU A 46 11.74 1.79 -0.25
C LEU A 46 11.91 0.34 0.22
N ARG A 47 11.46 0.06 1.45
CA ARG A 47 11.34 -1.31 1.98
C ARG A 47 10.07 -1.99 1.45
N VAL A 48 10.21 -2.68 0.32
CA VAL A 48 9.10 -3.38 -0.34
C VAL A 48 8.80 -4.73 0.33
N VAL A 49 7.52 -4.96 0.61
CA VAL A 49 6.94 -6.20 1.12
C VAL A 49 6.36 -7.01 -0.04
N ASP A 50 6.72 -8.29 -0.09
CA ASP A 50 6.11 -9.29 -0.95
C ASP A 50 5.17 -10.18 -0.11
N CYS A 51 3.87 -9.96 -0.26
CA CYS A 51 2.86 -10.66 0.52
C CYS A 51 2.58 -12.05 -0.08
N SER A 52 2.71 -13.09 0.75
CA SER A 52 2.54 -14.47 0.32
C SER A 52 1.08 -14.94 0.21
N CYS A 53 0.10 -14.08 0.48
CA CYS A 53 -1.32 -14.47 0.40
C CYS A 53 -1.70 -14.83 -1.04
N ARG A 54 -2.69 -15.73 -1.20
CA ARG A 54 -3.08 -16.26 -2.51
C ARG A 54 -3.44 -15.16 -3.51
N LEU A 55 -4.13 -14.12 -3.08
CA LEU A 55 -4.53 -13.04 -3.97
C LEU A 55 -3.33 -12.17 -4.39
N CYS A 56 -2.47 -11.77 -3.44
CA CYS A 56 -1.26 -11.00 -3.73
C CYS A 56 -0.31 -11.77 -4.65
N ARG A 57 -0.15 -13.09 -4.44
CA ARG A 57 0.59 -13.97 -5.37
C ARG A 57 -0.01 -13.99 -6.77
N LYS A 58 -1.34 -14.12 -6.90
CA LYS A 58 -2.00 -14.15 -8.22
C LYS A 58 -1.82 -12.87 -9.01
N LYS A 59 -1.83 -11.71 -8.34
CA LYS A 59 -1.69 -10.40 -9.00
C LYS A 59 -0.28 -9.81 -8.93
N GLN A 60 0.69 -10.56 -8.40
CA GLN A 60 2.08 -10.13 -8.22
C GLN A 60 2.22 -8.79 -7.46
N HIS A 61 1.39 -8.60 -6.41
CA HIS A 61 1.33 -7.36 -5.66
C HIS A 61 2.50 -7.21 -4.69
N ARG A 62 3.32 -6.20 -4.94
CA ARG A 62 4.41 -5.75 -4.07
C ARG A 62 4.10 -4.35 -3.60
N HIS A 63 4.30 -4.06 -2.32
CA HIS A 63 3.99 -2.74 -1.76
C HIS A 63 4.92 -2.37 -0.62
N PHE A 64 5.14 -1.09 -0.39
CA PHE A 64 5.73 -0.56 0.84
C PHE A 64 4.63 0.06 1.70
N LEU A 65 4.88 0.17 3.01
CA LEU A 65 3.89 0.65 3.96
C LEU A 65 4.19 2.10 4.36
N VAL A 66 3.13 2.89 4.48
CA VAL A 66 3.18 4.30 4.91
C VAL A 66 2.02 4.57 5.89
N PRO A 67 2.16 5.52 6.81
CA PRO A 67 1.12 5.89 7.75
C PRO A 67 0.12 6.78 7.02
N ALA A 68 -1.12 6.78 7.49
CA ALA A 68 -2.18 7.62 6.96
C ALA A 68 -1.81 9.12 7.00
N SER A 69 -1.03 9.56 8.00
CA SER A 69 -0.54 10.95 8.12
C SER A 69 0.41 11.38 7.01
N ARG A 70 0.97 10.46 6.22
CA ARG A 70 1.88 10.73 5.10
C ARG A 70 1.30 10.33 3.75
N PHE A 71 0.04 9.92 3.70
CA PHE A 71 -0.65 9.57 2.48
C PHE A 71 -1.76 10.58 2.21
N THR A 72 -1.92 11.00 0.96
CA THR A 72 -3.02 11.87 0.56
C THR A 72 -3.59 11.38 -0.76
N LEU A 73 -4.89 11.07 -0.78
CA LEU A 73 -5.61 10.84 -2.02
C LEU A 73 -5.88 12.21 -2.67
N LEU A 74 -5.37 12.40 -3.88
CA LEU A 74 -5.52 13.66 -4.62
C LEU A 74 -6.75 13.64 -5.54
N LEU A 75 -7.05 12.49 -6.15
CA LEU A 75 -8.14 12.33 -7.12
C LEU A 75 -8.66 10.88 -7.14
N GLY A 76 -9.94 10.71 -7.49
CA GLY A 76 -10.46 9.43 -7.97
C GLY A 76 -11.11 8.56 -6.92
N ALA A 77 -11.57 9.13 -5.79
CA ALA A 77 -12.26 8.38 -4.75
C ALA A 77 -13.45 7.58 -5.29
N GLU A 78 -14.19 8.17 -6.24
CA GLU A 78 -15.32 7.56 -6.94
C GLU A 78 -14.90 6.47 -7.96
N SER A 79 -13.65 6.52 -8.40
CA SER A 79 -13.06 5.55 -9.34
C SER A 79 -12.38 4.38 -8.62
N ILE A 80 -12.44 4.30 -7.28
CA ILE A 80 -11.89 3.20 -6.48
C ILE A 80 -13.00 2.20 -6.14
N VAL A 81 -12.79 0.94 -6.51
CA VAL A 81 -13.63 -0.18 -6.10
C VAL A 81 -12.86 -1.10 -5.17
N THR A 82 -13.54 -1.69 -4.19
CA THR A 82 -12.90 -2.54 -3.19
C THR A 82 -13.48 -3.95 -3.23
N TYR A 83 -12.62 -4.91 -3.50
CA TYR A 83 -12.94 -6.33 -3.35
C TYR A 83 -12.65 -6.79 -1.92
N ARG A 84 -13.67 -7.37 -1.27
CA ARG A 84 -13.57 -7.97 0.06
C ARG A 84 -13.58 -9.49 -0.07
N SER A 85 -12.51 -10.14 0.37
CA SER A 85 -12.48 -11.61 0.45
C SER A 85 -13.14 -12.07 1.74
N HIS A 86 -14.00 -13.09 1.66
CA HIS A 86 -14.62 -13.70 2.84
C HIS A 86 -13.61 -14.44 3.74
N THR A 87 -12.45 -14.81 3.18
CA THR A 87 -11.44 -15.65 3.85
C THR A 87 -10.17 -14.91 4.25
N HIS A 88 -10.01 -13.64 3.88
CA HIS A 88 -8.80 -12.89 4.17
C HIS A 88 -9.14 -11.43 4.52
N PRO A 89 -8.60 -10.89 5.62
CA PRO A 89 -9.01 -9.58 6.11
C PRO A 89 -8.56 -8.41 5.23
N ALA A 90 -7.75 -8.59 4.18
CA ALA A 90 -7.21 -7.45 3.43
C ALA A 90 -8.26 -6.85 2.46
N LEU A 91 -8.43 -5.52 2.48
CA LEU A 91 -9.18 -4.80 1.45
C LEU A 91 -8.32 -4.69 0.20
N HIS A 92 -8.86 -5.12 -0.93
CA HIS A 92 -8.20 -4.99 -2.22
C HIS A 92 -8.89 -3.91 -3.04
N SER A 93 -8.45 -2.67 -2.85
CA SER A 93 -8.92 -1.50 -3.58
C SER A 93 -8.15 -1.31 -4.89
N PHE A 94 -8.85 -1.07 -6.01
CA PHE A 94 -8.25 -0.85 -7.33
C PHE A 94 -9.09 0.11 -8.16
N CYS A 95 -8.49 0.68 -9.20
CA CYS A 95 -9.18 1.57 -10.12
C CYS A 95 -10.22 0.80 -10.94
N SER A 96 -11.48 1.22 -10.90
CA SER A 96 -12.58 0.62 -11.68
C SER A 96 -12.40 0.74 -13.19
N ARG A 97 -11.60 1.72 -13.65
CA ARG A 97 -11.40 2.01 -15.07
C ARG A 97 -10.30 1.19 -15.72
N CYS A 98 -9.17 0.98 -15.02
CA CYS A 98 -8.00 0.27 -15.59
C CYS A 98 -7.55 -0.96 -14.78
N GLY A 99 -8.20 -1.28 -13.65
CA GLY A 99 -7.89 -2.45 -12.84
C GLY A 99 -6.62 -2.34 -11.97
N VAL A 100 -5.82 -1.28 -12.11
CA VAL A 100 -4.58 -1.09 -11.34
C VAL A 100 -4.89 -0.84 -9.88
N GLN A 101 -4.25 -1.60 -9.00
CA GLN A 101 -4.17 -1.34 -7.57
C GLN A 101 -2.92 -0.52 -7.27
N SER A 102 -3.08 0.80 -7.18
CA SER A 102 -1.98 1.71 -6.89
C SER A 102 -1.68 1.84 -5.40
N PHE A 103 -2.69 1.70 -4.55
CA PHE A 103 -2.55 1.60 -3.09
C PHE A 103 -3.70 0.80 -2.48
N HIS A 104 -3.61 0.51 -1.18
CA HIS A 104 -4.69 -0.07 -0.38
C HIS A 104 -4.56 0.32 1.09
N ALA A 105 -5.69 0.42 1.79
CA ALA A 105 -5.72 0.55 3.24
C ALA A 105 -5.52 -0.81 3.90
N SER A 106 -4.73 -0.86 4.98
CA SER A 106 -4.65 -2.01 5.85
C SER A 106 -5.94 -2.15 6.66
N VAL A 107 -6.40 -3.39 6.86
CA VAL A 107 -7.62 -3.67 7.63
C VAL A 107 -7.33 -3.93 9.08
N SER A 108 -6.18 -4.54 9.36
CA SER A 108 -5.70 -4.70 10.73
C SER A 108 -5.30 -3.37 11.36
N ASP A 109 -4.98 -2.37 10.53
CA ASP A 109 -4.60 -1.04 10.98
C ASP A 109 -5.05 0.03 9.96
N PRO A 110 -6.19 0.69 10.17
CA PRO A 110 -6.67 1.78 9.32
C PRO A 110 -5.70 2.97 9.22
N GLY A 111 -4.73 3.07 10.14
CA GLY A 111 -3.67 4.08 10.13
C GLY A 111 -2.55 3.80 9.15
N VAL A 112 -2.61 2.73 8.36
CA VAL A 112 -1.54 2.31 7.45
C VAL A 112 -2.07 2.06 6.04
N TYR A 113 -1.36 2.59 5.05
CA TYR A 113 -1.56 2.32 3.63
C TYR A 113 -0.40 1.50 3.06
N GLY A 114 -0.70 0.56 2.17
CA GLY A 114 0.28 -0.10 1.33
C GLY A 114 0.26 0.49 -0.08
N VAL A 115 1.38 1.07 -0.52
CA VAL A 115 1.54 1.71 -1.84
C VAL A 115 2.35 0.81 -2.77
N ALA A 116 1.88 0.63 -4.00
CA ALA A 116 2.60 -0.11 -5.02
C ALA A 116 3.77 0.74 -5.57
N PRO A 117 5.04 0.30 -5.48
CA PRO A 117 6.19 1.12 -5.88
C PRO A 117 6.21 1.41 -7.38
N HIS A 118 5.67 0.50 -8.20
CA HIS A 118 5.56 0.68 -9.65
C HIS A 118 4.42 1.61 -10.08
N CYS A 119 3.69 2.18 -9.12
CA CYS A 119 2.64 3.17 -9.35
C CYS A 119 3.05 4.58 -8.88
N LEU A 120 4.30 4.76 -8.42
CA LEU A 120 4.92 6.07 -8.27
C LEU A 120 5.35 6.59 -9.65
N ASP A 121 5.33 7.91 -9.84
CA ASP A 121 5.79 8.56 -11.09
C ASP A 121 7.32 8.63 -11.17
#